data_AF-A0A915ELQ3-F1
#
_entry.id   AF-A0A915ELQ3-F1
#
_cell.length_a   1.000
_cell.length_b   1.000
_cell.length_c   1.000
_cell.angle_alpha   90.00
_cell.angle_beta   90.00
_cell.angle_gamma   90.00
#
_symmetry.space_group_name_H-M   'P 1'
#
loop_
_entity.id
_entity.type
_entity.pdbx_description
1 polymer ?
#
loop_
_entity_poly.entity_id
_entity_poly.type
_entity_poly.pdbx_seq_one_letter_code
_entity_poly.pdbx_strand_id
1 'polypeptide(L)' 'MTSSFSNILGGSFCLLDGNYIPFIGLGTYGLRSQQEIDSAVDAALERGYRLFDTANYYANEQQLGDAFQVNFGQKF' A
#
# COMPACT_ATOMS: atom_id res chain seq x y z
N MET A 1 5.82 20.27 13.24
CA MET A 1 6.29 18.90 12.93
C MET A 1 5.78 18.56 11.55
N THR A 2 6.65 18.51 10.55
CA THR A 2 6.28 18.12 9.18
C THR A 2 6.22 16.59 9.12
N SER A 3 5.02 16.05 8.96
CA SER A 3 4.78 14.63 8.73
C SER A 3 5.54 14.16 7.47
N SER A 4 6.12 12.95 7.49
CA SER A 4 6.76 12.31 6.31
C SER A 4 5.79 12.10 5.14
N PHE A 5 4.51 12.33 5.37
CA PHE A 5 3.42 12.17 4.42
C PHE A 5 3.01 13.47 3.70
N SER A 6 3.82 14.53 3.78
CA SER A 6 3.54 15.79 3.08
C SER A 6 3.47 15.66 1.56
N ASN A 7 3.99 14.57 0.99
CA ASN A 7 4.04 14.30 -0.45
C ASN A 7 3.21 13.07 -0.89
N ILE A 8 2.21 12.62 -0.10
CA ILE A 8 1.34 11.52 -0.56
C ILE A 8 0.35 12.00 -1.61
N LEU A 9 0.14 11.18 -2.65
CA LEU A 9 -0.90 11.35 -3.65
C LEU A 9 -2.28 11.59 -2.98
N GLY A 10 -2.89 12.73 -3.29
CA GLY A 10 -4.20 13.11 -2.75
C GLY A 10 -4.19 13.64 -1.32
N GLY A 11 -3.09 13.51 -0.56
CA GLY A 11 -2.95 13.95 0.83
C GLY A 11 -3.28 12.86 1.87
N SER A 12 -3.41 13.28 3.12
CA SER A 12 -3.65 12.39 4.27
C SER A 12 -4.58 13.02 5.31
N PHE A 13 -5.27 12.18 6.07
CA PHE A 13 -6.13 12.57 7.19
C PHE A 13 -5.49 12.25 8.54
N CYS A 14 -5.63 13.14 9.53
CA CYS A 14 -5.20 12.89 10.90
C CYS A 14 -6.32 12.16 11.67
N LEU A 15 -6.04 10.96 12.14
CA LEU A 15 -6.94 10.15 12.96
C LEU A 15 -6.99 10.67 14.40
N LEU A 16 -7.95 10.14 15.18
CA LEU A 16 -8.19 10.57 16.58
C LEU A 16 -6.99 10.30 17.51
N ASP A 17 -6.12 9.36 17.16
CA ASP A 17 -4.90 9.02 17.88
C ASP A 17 -3.67 9.83 17.42
N GLY A 18 -3.85 10.77 16.48
CA GLY A 18 -2.79 11.62 15.93
C GLY A 18 -1.99 10.98 14.78
N ASN A 19 -2.27 9.73 14.42
CA ASN A 19 -1.65 9.10 13.26
C ASN A 19 -2.28 9.60 11.95
N TYR A 20 -1.52 9.59 10.86
CA TYR A 20 -2.01 10.01 9.55
C TYR A 20 -2.27 8.82 8.66
N ILE A 21 -3.43 8.82 7.98
CA ILE A 21 -3.79 7.83 6.96
C ILE A 21 -3.89 8.48 5.58
N PRO A 22 -3.32 7.88 4.51
CA PRO A 22 -3.48 8.39 3.15
C PRO A 22 -4.95 8.43 2.72
N PHE A 23 -5.35 9.43 1.93
CA PHE A 23 -6.71 9.47 1.38
C PHE A 23 -6.95 8.45 0.26
N ILE A 24 -5.90 8.10 -0.48
CA ILE A 24 -5.96 7.20 -1.62
C ILE A 24 -5.15 5.95 -1.29
N GLY A 25 -5.79 4.78 -1.45
CA GLY A 25 -5.18 3.47 -1.24
C GLY A 25 -5.54 2.48 -2.33
N LEU A 26 -4.76 1.40 -2.42
CA LEU A 26 -5.02 0.26 -3.31
C LEU A 26 -5.75 -0.83 -2.53
N GLY A 27 -6.98 -1.14 -2.92
CA GLY A 27 -7.69 -2.32 -2.43
C GLY A 27 -7.23 -3.59 -3.15
N THR A 28 -7.05 -4.68 -2.43
CA THR A 28 -6.53 -5.96 -2.97
C THR A 28 -7.60 -7.01 -3.26
N TYR A 29 -8.88 -6.66 -3.14
CA TYR A 29 -9.97 -7.58 -3.46
C TYR A 29 -9.90 -8.03 -4.92
N GLY A 30 -10.01 -9.34 -5.14
CA GLY A 30 -10.07 -9.94 -6.47
C GLY A 30 -8.71 -10.22 -7.11
N LEU A 31 -7.59 -9.83 -6.48
CA LEU A 31 -6.25 -10.27 -6.87
C LEU A 31 -6.03 -11.70 -6.34
N ARG A 32 -5.78 -12.65 -7.24
CA ARG A 32 -5.80 -14.09 -6.92
C ARG A 32 -4.44 -14.76 -7.06
N SER A 33 -3.52 -14.18 -7.81
CA SER A 33 -2.19 -14.73 -8.04
C SER A 33 -1.09 -13.80 -7.50
N GLN A 34 0.08 -14.38 -7.20
CA GLN A 34 1.26 -13.59 -6.80
C GLN A 34 1.61 -12.55 -7.85
N GLN A 35 1.60 -12.94 -9.14
CA GLN A 35 1.94 -12.04 -10.24
C GLN A 35 0.99 -10.84 -10.35
N GLU A 36 -0.32 -11.04 -10.13
CA GLU A 36 -1.30 -9.95 -10.09
C GLU A 36 -1.01 -8.99 -8.93
N ILE A 37 -0.68 -9.51 -7.74
CA ILE A 37 -0.34 -8.70 -6.58
C ILE A 37 0.96 -7.93 -6.80
N ASP A 38 2.02 -8.58 -7.26
CA ASP A 38 3.31 -7.93 -7.54
C ASP A 38 3.11 -6.77 -8.53
N SER A 39 2.42 -7.04 -9.64
CA SER A 39 2.17 -6.02 -10.68
C SER A 39 1.35 -4.85 -10.15
N ALA A 40 0.35 -5.12 -9.31
CA ALA A 40 -0.50 -4.08 -8.73
C ALA A 40 0.25 -3.26 -7.67
N VAL A 41 1.06 -3.90 -6.82
CA VAL A 41 1.87 -3.26 -5.80
C VAL A 41 2.94 -2.39 -6.44
N ASP A 42 3.68 -2.90 -7.41
CA ASP A 42 4.73 -2.16 -8.14
C ASP A 42 4.14 -0.91 -8.79
N ALA A 43 3.06 -1.06 -9.56
CA ALA A 43 2.40 0.06 -10.22
C ALA A 43 1.88 1.10 -9.20
N ALA A 44 1.29 0.66 -8.09
CA ALA A 44 0.80 1.56 -7.06
C ALA A 44 1.94 2.35 -6.39
N LEU A 45 3.04 1.67 -6.03
CA LEU A 45 4.21 2.31 -5.44
C LEU A 45 4.85 3.33 -6.38
N GLU A 46 5.00 2.99 -7.67
CA GLU A 46 5.50 3.89 -8.73
C GLU A 46 4.61 5.13 -8.91
N ARG A 47 3.30 5.00 -8.69
CA ARG A 47 2.35 6.13 -8.73
C ARG A 47 2.20 6.86 -7.40
N GLY A 48 2.98 6.51 -6.38
CA GLY A 48 3.03 7.22 -5.10
C GLY A 48 1.99 6.77 -4.06
N TYR A 49 1.34 5.62 -4.26
CA TYR A 49 0.45 5.05 -3.25
C TYR A 49 1.26 4.62 -2.04
N ARG A 50 0.71 4.84 -0.85
CA ARG A 50 1.31 4.45 0.44
C ARG A 50 0.30 3.78 1.39
N LEU A 51 -0.92 3.51 0.91
CA LEU A 51 -1.96 2.78 1.62
C LEU A 51 -2.39 1.58 0.77
N PHE A 52 -2.43 0.42 1.40
CA PHE A 52 -2.89 -0.83 0.81
C PHE A 52 -3.94 -1.42 1.76
N ASP A 53 -5.09 -1.78 1.22
CA ASP A 53 -6.23 -2.30 1.96
C ASP A 53 -6.46 -3.76 1.58
N THR A 54 -6.51 -4.63 2.60
CA THR A 54 -6.70 -6.07 2.46
C THR A 54 -7.59 -6.61 3.57
N ALA A 55 -8.01 -7.86 3.43
CA ALA A 55 -8.75 -8.58 4.45
C ALA A 55 -8.44 -10.08 4.37
N ASN A 56 -8.52 -10.77 5.50
CA ASN A 56 -8.32 -12.21 5.58
C ASN A 56 -9.22 -13.01 4.61
N TYR A 57 -10.44 -12.54 4.35
CA TYR A 57 -11.37 -13.16 3.40
C TYR A 57 -10.84 -13.19 1.95
N TYR A 58 -9.93 -12.27 1.60
CA TYR A 58 -9.36 -12.21 0.26
C TYR A 58 -8.29 -13.29 0.03
N ALA A 59 -7.82 -13.92 1.12
CA ALA A 59 -6.86 -15.02 1.13
C ALA A 59 -5.57 -14.70 0.34
N ASN A 60 -5.14 -13.44 0.37
CA ASN A 60 -3.99 -12.94 -0.39
C ASN A 60 -3.01 -12.09 0.45
N GLU A 61 -3.16 -12.09 1.78
CA GLU A 61 -2.30 -11.32 2.71
C GLU A 61 -0.84 -11.77 2.65
N GLN A 62 -0.58 -13.08 2.48
CA GLN A 62 0.78 -13.61 2.34
C GLN A 62 1.45 -13.08 1.07
N GLN A 63 0.75 -13.17 -0.05
CA GLN A 63 1.24 -12.71 -1.35
C GLN A 63 1.52 -11.20 -1.34
N LEU A 64 0.68 -10.41 -0.66
CA LEU A 64 0.90 -8.99 -0.45
C LEU A 64 2.15 -8.72 0.40
N GLY A 65 2.37 -9.50 1.46
CA GLY A 65 3.58 -9.43 2.28
C GLY A 65 4.85 -9.73 1.47
N ASP A 66 4.82 -10.76 0.63
CA ASP A 66 5.94 -11.16 -0.22
C ASP A 66 6.28 -10.07 -1.26
N ALA A 67 5.25 -9.46 -1.88
CA ALA A 67 5.42 -8.35 -2.83
C ALA A 67 6.11 -7.13 -2.20
N PHE A 68 5.81 -6.83 -0.94
CA PHE A 68 6.48 -5.75 -0.22
C PHE A 68 7.96 -6.05 0.08
N GLN A 69 8.31 -7.29 0.44
CA GLN A 69 9.71 -7.66 0.71
C GLN A 69 10.62 -7.44 -0.49
N VAL A 70 10.15 -7.78 -1.69
CA VAL A 70 10.89 -7.56 -2.94
C VAL A 70 11.16 -6.07 -3.17
N ASN A 71 10.14 -5.23 -2.98
CA ASN A 71 10.23 -3.79 -3.20
C ASN A 71 11.16 -3.10 -2.18
N PHE A 72 11.07 -3.48 -0.90
CA PHE A 72 11.93 -2.92 0.14
C PHE A 72 13.40 -3.36 -0.01
N GLY A 73 13.67 -4.52 -0.62
CA GLY A 73 15.03 -5.01 -0.88
C GLY A 73 15.68 -4.43 -2.14
N GLN A 74 14.92 -3.78 -3.03
CA GLN A 74 15.40 -3.36 -4.36
C GLN A 74 15.43 -1.83 -4.56
N LYS A 75 14.65 -1.03 -3.82
CA LYS A 75 14.57 0.42 -4.06
C LYS A 75 14.17 1.24 -2.82
N PHE A 76 15.07 1.42 -1.85
CA PHE A 76 15.15 2.60 -0.98
C PHE A 76 16.60 2.83 -0.53
#